data_AF-E4UV67-F1
#
_entry.id   AF-E4UV67-F1
#
_cell.length_a   1.000
_cell.length_b   1.000
_cell.length_c   1.000
_cell.angle_alpha   90.00
_cell.angle_beta   90.00
_cell.angle_gamma   90.00
#
_symmetry.space_group_name_H-M   'P 1'
#
loop_
_entity.id
_entity.type
_entity.pdbx_description
1 polymer ?
#
loop_
_entity_poly.entity_id
_entity_poly.type
_entity_poly.pdbx_seq_one_letter_code
_entity_poly.pdbx_strand_id
1 'polypeptide(L)'
;MIPQCLIAMPRVSPAAQRVLSEAGSDIKKGLVSLMIPAALLYLALYALVKKKMGVFVMLDWMAICAFAANGTLVVLECSVARSLQLFAVAIGTMKALDFYARRKSPPKYTDPNPPSDSIIALLLFTELRYESFTPNYLGTAPAPAQLEADTTAEYVYYHKRDTKGGKQVFTTVGKRVASQQTPKRRTPHRFSEAFDLVLHAAFFLTTQLVFPLSNPTVQAVQILLSIYVIWESLQLLLRYKTSPPLFGPLYTASSLASFWSETWHTAFASPCRSLAYDPLRRHLPAKYGVPESFAKGIGIIASFSLMGLFHAYSLAPVLPLDGILRIIAFFLLNGIGTVIETAIWGRNSHWGKALLAWIFEILVASWTVEGLSLPKGLQNVSWDSICNVGGVKRG
;
A
#
# COMPACT_ATOMS: atom_id res chain seq x y z
N MET A 1 -12.88 -53.57 16.09
CA MET A 1 -13.73 -52.74 15.21
C MET A 1 -13.38 -51.29 15.43
N ILE A 2 -12.66 -50.67 14.49
CA ILE A 2 -12.36 -49.23 14.52
C ILE A 2 -13.39 -48.58 13.58
N PRO A 3 -14.23 -47.64 14.04
CA PRO A 3 -15.16 -46.97 13.14
C PRO A 3 -14.36 -46.07 12.20
N GLN A 4 -14.39 -46.39 10.91
CA GLN A 4 -13.93 -45.52 9.84
C GLN A 4 -14.85 -44.29 9.82
N CYS A 5 -14.46 -43.24 10.53
CA CYS A 5 -15.00 -41.90 10.36
C CYS A 5 -14.41 -41.31 9.07
N LEU A 6 -14.84 -41.85 7.92
CA LEU A 6 -14.62 -41.23 6.62
C LEU A 6 -15.46 -39.96 6.61
N ILE A 7 -14.84 -38.84 6.96
CA ILE A 7 -15.39 -37.51 6.74
C ILE A 7 -15.56 -37.38 5.23
N ALA A 8 -16.76 -37.70 4.74
CA ALA A 8 -17.13 -37.45 3.36
C ALA A 8 -17.00 -35.95 3.15
N MET A 9 -15.98 -35.53 2.38
CA MET A 9 -15.89 -34.12 1.99
C MET A 9 -17.20 -33.74 1.31
N PRO A 10 -17.83 -32.61 1.71
CA PRO A 10 -19.08 -32.19 1.12
C PRO A 10 -18.90 -32.10 -0.40
N ARG A 11 -19.70 -32.84 -1.15
CA ARG A 11 -19.70 -32.78 -2.63
C ARG A 11 -20.03 -31.34 -3.02
N VAL A 12 -19.09 -30.71 -3.73
CA VAL A 12 -19.30 -29.41 -4.37
C VAL A 12 -20.51 -29.53 -5.31
N SER A 13 -21.43 -28.57 -5.28
CA SER A 13 -22.62 -28.62 -6.14
C SER A 13 -22.22 -28.52 -7.63
N PRO A 14 -22.98 -29.11 -8.57
CA PRO A 14 -22.68 -28.99 -10.00
C PRO A 14 -22.59 -27.53 -10.49
N ALA A 15 -23.38 -26.65 -9.90
CA ALA A 15 -23.33 -25.20 -10.09
C ALA A 15 -21.97 -24.61 -9.71
N ALA A 16 -21.51 -24.88 -8.47
CA ALA A 16 -20.22 -24.42 -8.00
C ALA A 16 -19.06 -24.99 -8.84
N GLN A 17 -19.14 -26.25 -9.26
CA GLN A 17 -18.12 -26.85 -10.14
C GLN A 17 -18.03 -26.15 -11.49
N ARG A 18 -19.17 -25.80 -12.10
CA ARG A 18 -19.20 -25.06 -13.37
C ARG A 18 -18.54 -23.69 -13.24
N VAL A 19 -18.94 -22.93 -12.22
CA VAL A 19 -18.43 -21.57 -11.98
C VAL A 19 -16.94 -21.60 -11.67
N LEU A 20 -16.48 -22.54 -10.85
CA LEU A 20 -15.05 -22.70 -10.57
C LEU A 20 -14.25 -23.07 -11.83
N SER A 21 -14.83 -23.87 -12.71
CA SER A 21 -14.19 -24.22 -13.98
C SER A 21 -14.11 -23.02 -14.94
N GLU A 22 -15.18 -22.22 -15.03
CA GLU A 22 -15.23 -20.98 -15.82
C GLU A 22 -14.23 -19.95 -15.29
N ALA A 23 -14.29 -19.64 -13.99
CA ALA A 23 -13.35 -18.74 -13.33
C ALA A 23 -11.91 -19.21 -13.50
N GLY A 24 -11.65 -20.52 -13.34
CA GLY A 24 -10.33 -21.09 -13.54
C GLY A 24 -9.82 -20.97 -14.98
N SER A 25 -10.68 -21.15 -15.96
CA SER A 25 -10.35 -20.94 -17.38
C SER A 25 -9.98 -19.48 -17.66
N ASP A 26 -10.78 -18.54 -17.16
CA ASP A 26 -10.56 -17.12 -17.37
C ASP A 26 -9.35 -16.58 -16.60
N ILE A 27 -9.08 -17.07 -15.38
CA ILE A 27 -7.85 -16.76 -14.66
C ILE A 27 -6.64 -17.21 -15.47
N LYS A 28 -6.67 -18.40 -16.08
CA LYS A 28 -5.57 -18.87 -16.96
C LYS A 28 -5.39 -17.96 -18.17
N LYS A 29 -6.47 -17.58 -18.86
CA LYS A 29 -6.41 -16.63 -19.99
C LYS A 29 -5.81 -15.28 -19.55
N GLY A 30 -6.27 -14.78 -18.41
CA GLY A 30 -5.76 -13.55 -17.79
C GLY A 30 -4.26 -13.62 -17.52
N LEU A 31 -3.79 -14.67 -16.85
CA LEU A 31 -2.37 -14.89 -16.57
C LEU A 31 -1.52 -14.96 -17.84
N VAL A 32 -1.94 -15.76 -18.83
CA VAL A 32 -1.24 -15.88 -20.12
C VAL A 32 -1.14 -14.52 -20.81
N SER A 33 -2.23 -13.75 -20.80
CA SER A 33 -2.26 -12.43 -21.43
C SER A 33 -1.31 -11.41 -20.78
N LEU A 34 -0.99 -11.59 -19.49
CA LEU A 34 -0.10 -10.71 -18.73
C LEU A 34 1.38 -11.07 -18.89
N MET A 35 1.71 -12.20 -19.51
CA MET A 35 3.11 -12.65 -19.66
C MET A 35 3.95 -11.66 -20.48
N ILE A 36 3.39 -11.11 -21.57
CA ILE A 36 4.10 -10.14 -22.43
C ILE A 36 4.39 -8.83 -21.67
N PRO A 37 3.39 -8.11 -21.11
CA PRO A 37 3.68 -6.88 -20.37
C PRO A 37 4.56 -7.13 -19.14
N ALA A 38 4.41 -8.26 -18.45
CA ALA A 38 5.28 -8.65 -17.35
C ALA A 38 6.75 -8.86 -17.79
N ALA A 39 6.98 -9.55 -18.90
CA ALA A 39 8.32 -9.76 -19.44
C ALA A 39 8.97 -8.44 -19.88
N LEU A 40 8.21 -7.55 -20.53
CA LEU A 40 8.68 -6.22 -20.91
C LEU A 40 9.08 -5.40 -19.67
N LEU A 41 8.26 -5.40 -18.63
CA LEU A 41 8.57 -4.70 -17.38
C LEU A 41 9.80 -5.30 -16.68
N TYR A 42 9.91 -6.62 -16.60
CA TYR A 42 11.09 -7.28 -16.04
C TYR A 42 12.37 -6.88 -16.80
N LEU A 43 12.34 -6.92 -18.13
CA LEU A 43 13.49 -6.54 -18.96
C LEU A 43 13.82 -5.06 -18.85
N ALA A 44 12.81 -4.18 -18.70
CA ALA A 44 13.01 -2.78 -18.41
C ALA A 44 13.78 -2.61 -17.08
N LEU A 45 13.30 -3.22 -16.00
CA LEU A 45 13.95 -3.16 -14.69
C LEU A 45 15.36 -3.74 -14.72
N TYR A 46 15.59 -4.83 -15.48
CA TYR A 46 16.92 -5.37 -15.70
C TYR A 46 17.85 -4.37 -16.41
N ALA A 47 17.37 -3.68 -17.45
CA ALA A 47 18.11 -2.61 -18.11
C ALA A 47 18.40 -1.44 -17.17
N LEU A 48 17.47 -1.10 -16.27
CA LEU A 48 17.65 -0.08 -15.24
C LEU A 48 18.77 -0.45 -14.26
N VAL A 49 18.77 -1.68 -13.74
CA VAL A 49 19.83 -2.19 -12.85
C VAL A 49 21.19 -2.18 -13.56
N LYS A 50 21.24 -2.57 -14.84
CA LYS A 50 22.42 -2.49 -15.70
C LYS A 50 22.82 -1.07 -16.11
N LYS A 51 22.10 -0.03 -15.66
CA LYS A 51 22.31 1.38 -16.00
C LYS A 51 22.21 1.69 -17.51
N LYS A 52 21.51 0.84 -18.28
CA LYS A 52 21.24 1.04 -19.72
C LYS A 52 19.99 1.89 -19.91
N MET A 53 20.10 3.18 -19.63
CA MET A 53 18.94 4.08 -19.52
C MET A 53 18.08 4.19 -20.79
N GLY A 54 18.69 4.23 -21.98
CA GLY A 54 17.93 4.28 -23.24
C GLY A 54 17.05 3.03 -23.44
N VAL A 55 17.61 1.85 -23.15
CA VAL A 55 16.90 0.56 -23.24
C VAL A 55 15.79 0.49 -22.19
N PHE A 56 16.07 0.91 -20.95
CA PHE A 56 15.06 0.99 -19.89
C PHE A 56 13.87 1.84 -20.33
N VAL A 57 14.10 3.09 -20.77
CA VAL A 57 13.02 4.01 -21.15
C VAL A 57 12.17 3.42 -22.28
N MET A 58 12.80 2.82 -23.29
CA MET A 58 12.07 2.19 -24.40
C MET A 58 11.20 1.02 -23.91
N LEU A 59 11.77 0.08 -23.17
CA LEU A 59 11.06 -1.11 -22.68
C LEU A 59 9.97 -0.77 -21.67
N ASP A 60 10.19 0.23 -20.82
CA ASP A 60 9.24 0.68 -19.81
C ASP A 60 7.99 1.30 -20.46
N TRP A 61 8.16 2.15 -21.48
CA TRP A 61 7.03 2.64 -22.28
C TRP A 61 6.30 1.53 -23.02
N MET A 62 7.03 0.56 -23.59
CA MET A 62 6.42 -0.62 -24.20
C MET A 62 5.60 -1.43 -23.19
N ALA A 63 6.11 -1.59 -21.95
CA ALA A 63 5.39 -2.28 -20.88
C ALA A 63 4.11 -1.52 -20.48
N ILE A 64 4.17 -0.20 -20.31
CA ILE A 64 2.99 0.65 -20.02
C ILE A 64 1.93 0.48 -21.12
N CYS A 65 2.32 0.60 -22.39
CA CYS A 65 1.42 0.41 -23.52
C CYS A 65 0.84 -1.00 -23.56
N ALA A 66 1.65 -2.03 -23.28
CA ALA A 66 1.20 -3.41 -23.26
C ALA A 66 0.21 -3.70 -22.10
N PHE A 67 0.42 -3.11 -20.91
CA PHE A 67 -0.54 -3.20 -19.80
C PHE A 67 -1.85 -2.48 -20.15
N ALA A 68 -1.79 -1.29 -20.74
CA ALA A 68 -2.99 -0.56 -21.18
C ALA A 68 -3.76 -1.33 -22.27
N ALA A 69 -3.05 -1.91 -23.24
CA ALA A 69 -3.63 -2.77 -24.27
C ALA A 69 -4.25 -4.03 -23.66
N ASN A 70 -3.60 -4.67 -22.68
CA ASN A 70 -4.16 -5.83 -21.98
C ASN A 70 -5.46 -5.47 -21.24
N GLY A 71 -5.47 -4.33 -20.53
CA GLY A 71 -6.64 -3.83 -19.82
C GLY A 71 -7.83 -3.49 -20.73
N THR A 72 -7.61 -3.25 -22.02
CA THR A 72 -8.67 -2.88 -22.98
C THR A 72 -9.07 -4.03 -23.91
N LEU A 73 -8.10 -4.74 -24.47
CA LEU A 73 -8.31 -5.76 -25.51
C LEU A 73 -8.67 -7.13 -24.95
N VAL A 74 -8.17 -7.48 -23.76
CA VAL A 74 -8.41 -8.80 -23.17
C VAL A 74 -9.57 -8.68 -22.20
N VAL A 75 -10.76 -9.10 -22.63
CA VAL A 75 -11.96 -9.11 -21.80
C VAL A 75 -12.23 -10.54 -21.34
N LEU A 76 -12.20 -10.76 -20.03
CA LEU A 76 -12.59 -12.02 -19.40
C LEU A 76 -14.10 -12.00 -19.12
N GLU A 77 -14.75 -13.14 -19.25
CA GLU A 77 -16.20 -13.32 -19.08
C GLU A 77 -16.56 -13.27 -17.59
N CYS A 78 -15.78 -13.96 -16.75
CA CYS A 78 -15.98 -13.97 -15.32
C CYS A 78 -15.55 -12.63 -14.69
N SER A 79 -16.51 -11.87 -14.15
CA SER A 79 -16.30 -10.54 -13.53
C SER A 79 -15.21 -10.51 -12.46
N VAL A 80 -15.14 -11.52 -11.58
CA VAL A 80 -14.08 -11.63 -10.56
C VAL A 80 -12.71 -11.84 -11.20
N ALA A 81 -12.60 -12.74 -12.19
CA ALA A 81 -11.35 -12.95 -12.91
C ALA A 81 -10.92 -11.67 -13.65
N ARG A 82 -11.87 -10.95 -14.25
CA ARG A 82 -11.66 -9.65 -14.88
C ARG A 82 -11.18 -8.59 -13.89
N SER A 83 -11.77 -8.53 -12.69
CA SER A 83 -11.34 -7.61 -11.63
C SER A 83 -9.90 -7.89 -11.19
N LEU A 84 -9.53 -9.17 -10.98
CA LEU A 84 -8.16 -9.57 -10.66
C LEU A 84 -7.17 -9.22 -11.79
N GLN A 85 -7.56 -9.40 -13.05
CA GLN A 85 -6.75 -9.01 -14.19
C GLN A 85 -6.54 -7.48 -14.22
N LEU A 86 -7.59 -6.68 -14.07
CA LEU A 86 -7.48 -5.21 -14.04
C LEU A 86 -6.63 -4.74 -12.86
N PHE A 87 -6.76 -5.40 -11.70
CA PHE A 87 -5.90 -5.16 -10.55
C PHE A 87 -4.42 -5.40 -10.90
N ALA A 88 -4.09 -6.53 -11.53
CA ALA A 88 -2.72 -6.82 -11.97
C ALA A 88 -2.20 -5.83 -13.02
N VAL A 89 -3.05 -5.42 -13.97
CA VAL A 89 -2.73 -4.37 -14.97
C VAL A 89 -2.43 -3.04 -14.28
N ALA A 90 -3.23 -2.66 -13.29
CA ALA A 90 -3.04 -1.43 -12.54
C ALA A 90 -1.74 -1.45 -11.73
N ILE A 91 -1.42 -2.56 -11.06
CA ILE A 91 -0.14 -2.75 -10.35
C ILE A 91 1.03 -2.62 -11.32
N GLY A 92 0.99 -3.33 -12.45
CA GLY A 92 2.06 -3.30 -13.44
C GLY A 92 2.29 -1.91 -14.02
N THR A 93 1.20 -1.20 -14.34
CA THR A 93 1.25 0.18 -14.85
C THR A 93 1.80 1.14 -13.81
N MET A 94 1.33 1.07 -12.57
CA MET A 94 1.83 1.90 -11.47
C MET A 94 3.31 1.64 -11.22
N LYS A 95 3.74 0.38 -11.21
CA LYS A 95 5.15 0.01 -11.05
C LYS A 95 6.02 0.60 -12.15
N ALA A 96 5.62 0.45 -13.42
CA ALA A 96 6.36 1.01 -14.55
C ALA A 96 6.52 2.53 -14.42
N LEU A 97 5.40 3.25 -14.20
CA LEU A 97 5.40 4.70 -14.00
C LEU A 97 6.25 5.13 -12.80
N ASP A 98 6.20 4.38 -11.70
CA ASP A 98 6.93 4.66 -10.47
C ASP A 98 8.46 4.57 -10.67
N PHE A 99 8.93 3.53 -11.37
CA PHE A 99 10.34 3.41 -11.75
C PHE A 99 10.73 4.43 -12.81
N TYR A 100 9.85 4.76 -13.75
CA TYR A 100 10.08 5.84 -14.70
C TYR A 100 10.31 7.16 -13.99
N ALA A 101 9.44 7.53 -13.05
CA ALA A 101 9.53 8.77 -12.28
C ALA A 101 10.85 8.84 -11.48
N ARG A 102 11.31 7.70 -10.95
CA ARG A 102 12.53 7.61 -10.12
C ARG A 102 13.77 7.11 -10.86
N ARG A 103 13.74 7.05 -12.19
CA ARG A 103 14.81 6.46 -13.02
C ARG A 103 16.21 7.04 -12.81
N LYS A 104 16.31 8.28 -12.32
CA LYS A 104 17.59 8.96 -12.00
C LYS A 104 18.13 8.58 -10.62
N SER A 105 17.29 8.05 -9.75
CA SER A 105 17.58 7.69 -8.36
C SER A 105 16.72 6.49 -7.93
N PRO A 106 16.87 5.31 -8.57
CA PRO A 106 16.07 4.14 -8.24
C PRO A 106 16.42 3.58 -6.84
N PRO A 107 15.52 2.80 -6.22
CA PRO A 107 15.83 2.04 -5.01
C PRO A 107 17.10 1.20 -5.17
N LYS A 108 17.92 1.10 -4.12
CA LYS A 108 19.26 0.46 -4.19
C LYS A 108 19.35 -0.70 -3.22
N TYR A 109 19.63 -1.91 -3.68
CA TYR A 109 19.84 -3.04 -2.76
C TYR A 109 20.92 -2.71 -1.71
N THR A 110 20.57 -2.80 -0.42
CA THR A 110 21.41 -2.31 0.69
C THR A 110 22.41 -3.33 1.22
N ASP A 111 22.28 -4.59 0.82
CA ASP A 111 23.24 -5.63 1.22
C ASP A 111 24.62 -5.35 0.60
N PRO A 112 25.72 -5.43 1.37
CA PRO A 112 27.08 -5.30 0.84
C PRO A 112 27.42 -6.34 -0.24
N ASN A 113 26.75 -7.50 -0.24
CA ASN A 113 26.93 -8.56 -1.23
C ASN A 113 25.63 -8.75 -2.04
N PRO A 114 25.34 -7.84 -2.99
CA PRO A 114 24.11 -7.93 -3.77
C PRO A 114 24.09 -9.21 -4.63
N PRO A 115 22.91 -9.82 -4.84
CA PRO A 115 22.77 -10.92 -5.79
C PRO A 115 22.96 -10.42 -7.23
N SER A 116 22.90 -11.32 -8.20
CA SER A 116 23.04 -10.94 -9.62
C SER A 116 21.99 -9.89 -10.04
N ASP A 117 22.32 -9.08 -11.04
CA ASP A 117 21.41 -8.05 -11.57
C ASP A 117 20.04 -8.59 -12.01
N SER A 118 19.99 -9.85 -12.48
CA SER A 118 18.74 -10.53 -12.85
C SER A 118 17.85 -10.83 -11.65
N ILE A 119 18.46 -11.16 -10.51
CA ILE A 119 17.74 -11.35 -9.24
C ILE A 119 17.29 -9.99 -8.70
N ILE A 120 18.14 -8.96 -8.72
CA ILE A 120 17.74 -7.60 -8.29
C ILE A 120 16.55 -7.12 -9.12
N ALA A 121 16.59 -7.28 -10.45
CA ALA A 121 15.47 -6.93 -11.32
C ALA A 121 14.21 -7.74 -11.00
N LEU A 122 14.35 -9.03 -10.66
CA LEU A 122 13.23 -9.86 -10.25
C LEU A 122 12.63 -9.37 -8.93
N LEU A 123 13.47 -9.05 -7.94
CA LEU A 123 13.02 -8.49 -6.66
C LEU A 123 12.28 -7.15 -6.88
N LEU A 124 12.83 -6.25 -7.69
CA LEU A 124 12.16 -4.99 -8.07
C LEU A 124 10.86 -5.25 -8.87
N PHE A 125 10.73 -6.38 -9.56
CA PHE A 125 9.54 -6.76 -10.32
C PHE A 125 8.44 -7.40 -9.45
N THR A 126 8.78 -8.21 -8.45
CA THR A 126 7.81 -8.97 -7.63
C THR A 126 7.46 -8.28 -6.32
N GLU A 127 8.38 -7.52 -5.74
CA GLU A 127 8.13 -6.85 -4.47
C GLU A 127 7.14 -5.70 -4.68
N LEU A 128 6.18 -5.52 -3.77
CA LEU A 128 5.26 -4.38 -3.84
C LEU A 128 5.83 -3.16 -3.10
N ARG A 129 6.64 -3.43 -2.06
CA ARG A 129 7.19 -2.44 -1.14
C ARG A 129 8.72 -2.41 -1.21
N TYR A 130 9.29 -1.60 -2.10
CA TYR A 130 10.76 -1.52 -2.31
C TYR A 130 11.50 -0.75 -1.21
N GLU A 131 10.82 -0.28 -0.17
CA GLU A 131 11.47 0.29 1.01
C GLU A 131 12.35 -0.75 1.74
N SER A 132 12.26 -2.03 1.39
CA SER A 132 13.21 -3.11 1.73
C SER A 132 14.60 -2.97 1.11
N PHE A 133 14.74 -2.18 0.03
CA PHE A 133 15.98 -1.79 -0.61
C PHE A 133 16.52 -0.46 -0.03
N THR A 134 16.09 -0.07 1.17
CA THR A 134 16.63 1.07 1.93
C THR A 134 16.46 0.73 3.41
N PRO A 135 17.25 1.27 4.34
CA PRO A 135 17.04 0.98 5.76
C PRO A 135 15.62 1.40 6.17
N ASN A 136 14.85 0.47 6.72
CA ASN A 136 13.46 0.69 7.08
C ASN A 136 13.32 1.66 8.25
N TYR A 137 12.49 2.68 8.11
CA TYR A 137 12.15 3.64 9.17
C TYR A 137 10.99 3.17 10.07
N LEU A 138 10.41 1.99 9.84
CA LEU A 138 9.35 1.43 10.68
C LEU A 138 9.84 0.87 12.04
N GLY A 139 11.07 1.17 12.44
CA GLY A 139 11.45 1.10 13.83
C GLY A 139 10.89 2.29 14.59
N THR A 140 9.61 2.22 14.98
CA THR A 140 8.86 3.21 15.80
C THR A 140 8.73 4.60 15.17
N ALA A 141 7.49 5.05 14.89
CA ALA A 141 7.19 6.38 14.38
C ALA A 141 8.05 7.48 15.06
N PRO A 142 8.64 8.40 14.28
CA PRO A 142 7.88 9.41 13.57
C PRO A 142 8.10 9.37 12.06
N ALA A 143 7.13 9.92 11.33
CA ALA A 143 7.23 10.22 9.90
C ALA A 143 8.63 10.76 9.54
N PRO A 144 9.22 10.36 8.40
CA PRO A 144 10.48 10.92 7.99
C PRO A 144 10.29 12.43 7.80
N ALA A 145 10.90 13.21 8.70
CA ALA A 145 11.62 14.37 8.24
C ALA A 145 12.41 13.87 7.03
N GLN A 146 12.16 14.45 5.87
CA GLN A 146 13.15 14.34 4.83
C GLN A 146 14.48 14.68 5.50
N LEU A 147 15.52 13.91 5.20
CA LEU A 147 16.82 14.51 5.05
C LEU A 147 16.61 15.70 4.10
N GLU A 148 16.26 16.85 4.67
CA GLU A 148 17.02 18.03 4.39
C GLU A 148 18.44 17.58 4.69
N ALA A 149 19.18 17.31 3.62
CA ALA A 149 20.56 17.77 3.59
C ALA A 149 20.48 19.27 3.86
N ASP A 150 20.32 19.59 5.14
CA ASP A 150 20.38 20.91 5.67
C ASP A 150 21.84 21.30 5.46
N THR A 151 22.05 21.98 4.35
CA THR A 151 23.30 22.64 4.01
C THR A 151 23.49 23.88 4.87
N THR A 152 22.71 24.04 5.95
CA THR A 152 22.98 24.95 7.06
C THR A 152 23.26 24.19 8.36
N ALA A 153 24.30 23.35 8.35
CA ALA A 153 25.15 23.28 9.54
C ALA A 153 25.80 24.66 9.71
N GLU A 154 25.11 25.55 10.42
CA GLU A 154 25.72 26.76 10.96
C GLU A 154 26.76 26.31 11.99
N TYR A 155 27.97 26.06 11.52
CA TYR A 155 29.14 25.92 12.38
C TYR A 155 29.36 27.27 13.05
N VAL A 156 28.83 27.45 14.26
CA VAL A 156 29.20 28.58 15.10
C VAL A 156 30.64 28.36 15.57
N TYR A 157 31.59 28.84 14.77
CA TYR A 157 33.00 28.96 15.13
C TYR A 157 33.16 30.09 16.15
N TYR A 158 33.34 29.75 17.42
CA TYR A 158 33.87 30.70 18.38
C TYR A 158 35.41 30.72 18.29
N HIS A 159 35.96 31.79 17.72
CA HIS A 159 37.38 32.10 17.84
C HIS A 159 37.66 32.67 19.23
N LYS A 160 38.18 31.85 20.14
CA LYS A 160 38.82 32.38 21.35
C LYS A 160 40.30 32.65 21.05
N ARG A 161 40.65 33.92 20.89
CA ARG A 161 42.03 34.37 20.69
C ARG A 161 42.68 34.59 22.06
N ASP A 162 43.29 33.55 22.63
CA ASP A 162 44.15 33.72 23.81
C ASP A 162 45.59 34.01 23.35
N THR A 163 45.98 35.29 23.41
CA THR A 163 47.36 35.72 23.19
C THR A 163 48.15 35.64 24.50
N LYS A 164 48.76 34.48 24.76
CA LYS A 164 49.95 34.40 25.63
C LYS A 164 50.90 33.32 25.09
N GLY A 165 52.02 33.76 24.53
CA GLY A 165 53.21 32.93 24.31
C GLY A 165 53.19 32.00 23.10
N GLY A 166 53.19 32.56 21.88
CA GLY A 166 54.02 32.06 20.77
C GLY A 166 53.85 30.65 20.22
N LYS A 167 52.79 29.89 20.52
CA LYS A 167 52.46 28.62 19.84
C LYS A 167 50.96 28.46 19.64
N GLN A 168 50.53 28.26 18.39
CA GLN A 168 49.15 27.87 18.06
C GLN A 168 48.93 26.42 18.48
N VAL A 169 48.08 26.19 19.47
CA VAL A 169 47.64 24.84 19.86
C VAL A 169 46.17 24.70 19.45
N PHE A 170 45.90 23.77 18.54
CA PHE A 170 44.54 23.39 18.15
C PHE A 170 44.02 22.34 19.13
N THR A 171 43.01 22.67 19.91
CA THR A 171 42.31 21.72 20.80
C THR A 171 40.87 21.54 20.35
N THR A 172 40.55 20.35 19.86
CA THR A 172 39.18 19.94 19.50
C THR A 172 38.49 19.40 20.74
N VAL A 173 37.49 20.12 21.27
CA VAL A 173 36.65 19.64 22.39
C VAL A 173 35.25 19.37 21.86
N GLY A 174 34.92 18.09 21.67
CA GLY A 174 33.58 17.65 21.29
C GLY A 174 32.59 17.82 22.45
N LYS A 175 31.44 18.44 22.19
CA LYS A 175 30.35 18.57 23.18
C LYS A 175 29.48 17.30 23.16
N ARG A 176 29.39 16.62 24.30
CA ARG A 176 28.44 15.53 24.55
C ARG A 176 27.02 16.12 24.55
N VAL A 177 26.18 15.77 23.57
CA VAL A 177 24.77 16.14 23.55
C VAL A 177 24.09 15.50 24.75
N ALA A 178 23.50 16.32 25.61
CA ALA A 178 22.72 15.88 26.74
C ALA A 178 21.50 15.10 26.21
N SER A 179 21.44 13.82 26.58
CA SER A 179 20.27 12.95 26.45
C SER A 179 19.06 13.67 27.06
N GLN A 180 18.17 14.19 26.22
CA GLN A 180 16.82 14.53 26.66
C GLN A 180 16.17 13.24 27.12
N GLN A 181 15.74 13.25 28.39
CA GLN A 181 15.04 12.16 29.05
C GLN A 181 13.94 11.61 28.14
N THR A 182 14.17 10.40 27.66
CA THR A 182 13.14 9.57 27.04
C THR A 182 12.04 9.34 28.08
N PRO A 183 10.77 9.66 27.77
CA PRO A 183 9.67 9.23 28.61
C PRO A 183 9.73 7.71 28.72
N LYS A 184 9.59 7.19 29.95
CA LYS A 184 9.51 5.77 30.32
C LYS A 184 8.95 4.93 29.17
N ARG A 185 9.84 4.26 28.43
CA ARG A 185 9.50 3.35 27.34
C ARG A 185 8.71 2.19 27.95
N ARG A 186 7.38 2.24 27.84
CA ARG A 186 6.53 1.06 28.06
C ARG A 186 7.13 -0.07 27.24
N THR A 187 7.27 -1.25 27.84
CA THR A 187 7.74 -2.46 27.15
C THR A 187 6.98 -2.60 25.83
N PRO A 188 7.67 -2.57 24.67
CA PRO A 188 6.97 -2.62 23.40
C PRO A 188 6.24 -3.95 23.30
N HIS A 189 4.94 -3.90 23.00
CA HIS A 189 4.22 -5.07 22.55
C HIS A 189 5.03 -5.65 21.39
N ARG A 190 5.50 -6.89 21.52
CA ARG A 190 6.31 -7.54 20.48
C ARG A 190 5.36 -7.85 19.32
N PHE A 191 5.27 -6.94 18.36
CA PHE A 191 4.46 -7.12 17.15
C PHE A 191 4.88 -8.42 16.46
N SER A 192 3.89 -9.26 16.15
CA SER A 192 4.09 -10.54 15.48
C SER A 192 3.00 -10.70 14.43
N GLU A 193 3.40 -10.61 13.17
CA GLU A 193 2.54 -10.74 11.99
C GLU A 193 1.65 -11.99 12.04
N ALA A 194 2.24 -13.14 12.37
CA ALA A 194 1.50 -14.40 12.46
C ALA A 194 0.49 -14.43 13.61
N PHE A 195 0.81 -13.80 14.74
CA PHE A 195 -0.12 -13.70 15.87
C PHE A 195 -1.27 -12.76 15.54
N ASP A 196 -0.98 -11.60 14.98
CA ASP A 196 -1.98 -10.63 14.55
C ASP A 196 -2.87 -11.25 13.45
N LEU A 197 -2.33 -12.03 12.50
CA LEU A 197 -3.13 -12.76 11.50
C LEU A 197 -4.15 -13.69 12.16
N VAL A 198 -3.73 -14.49 13.14
CA VAL A 198 -4.65 -15.40 13.86
C VAL A 198 -5.72 -14.59 14.61
N LEU A 199 -5.32 -13.49 15.27
CA LEU A 199 -6.26 -12.63 16.00
C LEU A 199 -7.30 -12.00 15.07
N HIS A 200 -6.89 -11.42 13.94
CA HIS A 200 -7.80 -10.80 12.98
C HIS A 200 -8.67 -11.84 12.26
N ALA A 201 -8.15 -13.04 11.97
CA ALA A 201 -8.94 -14.14 11.42
C ALA A 201 -10.00 -14.64 12.43
N ALA A 202 -9.63 -14.79 13.69
CA ALA A 202 -10.57 -15.13 14.76
C ALA A 202 -11.65 -14.05 14.90
N PHE A 203 -11.26 -12.77 14.89
CA PHE A 203 -12.20 -11.66 14.95
C PHE A 203 -13.15 -11.65 13.75
N PHE A 204 -12.63 -11.88 12.54
CA PHE A 204 -13.44 -12.02 11.34
C PHE A 204 -14.51 -13.12 11.51
N LEU A 205 -14.11 -14.31 11.97
CA LEU A 205 -15.05 -15.41 12.22
C LEU A 205 -16.08 -15.05 13.30
N THR A 206 -15.67 -14.39 14.38
CA THR A 206 -16.62 -13.90 15.41
C THR A 206 -17.63 -12.91 14.81
N THR A 207 -17.20 -11.99 13.94
CA THR A 207 -18.13 -11.07 13.26
C THR A 207 -19.08 -11.77 12.31
N GLN A 208 -18.68 -12.91 11.70
CA GLN A 208 -19.58 -13.71 10.86
C GLN A 208 -20.65 -14.45 11.67
N LEU A 209 -20.34 -14.85 12.91
CA LEU A 209 -21.19 -15.73 13.71
C LEU A 209 -22.08 -15.00 14.73
N VAL A 210 -21.60 -13.89 15.29
CA VAL A 210 -22.22 -13.25 16.48
C VAL A 210 -23.00 -11.98 16.13
N PHE A 211 -22.58 -11.23 15.10
CA PHE A 211 -23.10 -9.90 14.83
C PHE A 211 -24.09 -9.87 13.65
N PRO A 212 -25.07 -8.94 13.65
CA PRO A 212 -26.02 -8.82 12.54
C PRO A 212 -25.33 -8.44 11.22
N LEU A 213 -25.36 -9.35 10.24
CA LEU A 213 -24.76 -9.15 8.92
C LEU A 213 -25.46 -8.06 8.10
N SER A 214 -26.64 -7.58 8.52
CA SER A 214 -27.33 -6.45 7.91
C SER A 214 -26.75 -5.09 8.31
N ASN A 215 -25.95 -5.00 9.37
CA ASN A 215 -25.36 -3.76 9.84
C ASN A 215 -24.17 -3.34 8.94
N PRO A 216 -24.18 -2.16 8.32
CA PRO A 216 -23.12 -1.70 7.42
C PRO A 216 -21.76 -1.57 8.13
N THR A 217 -21.73 -1.26 9.42
CA THR A 217 -20.49 -1.20 10.20
C THR A 217 -19.88 -2.57 10.40
N VAL A 218 -20.71 -3.59 10.65
CA VAL A 218 -20.23 -4.98 10.76
C VAL A 218 -19.66 -5.44 9.42
N GLN A 219 -20.34 -5.11 8.31
CA GLN A 219 -19.85 -5.43 6.96
C GLN A 219 -18.54 -4.70 6.63
N ALA A 220 -18.41 -3.43 7.01
CA ALA A 220 -17.17 -2.67 6.81
C ALA A 220 -16.00 -3.29 7.58
N VAL A 221 -16.20 -3.64 8.85
CA VAL A 221 -15.18 -4.36 9.64
C VAL A 221 -14.84 -5.70 9.00
N GLN A 222 -15.83 -6.46 8.52
CA GLN A 222 -15.60 -7.73 7.83
C GLN A 222 -14.76 -7.57 6.55
N ILE A 223 -15.03 -6.55 5.74
CA ILE A 223 -14.26 -6.28 4.51
C ILE A 223 -12.83 -5.90 4.86
N LEU A 224 -12.62 -5.00 5.83
CA LEU A 224 -11.29 -4.60 6.27
C LEU A 224 -10.50 -5.80 6.83
N LEU A 225 -11.13 -6.64 7.64
CA LEU A 225 -10.50 -7.88 8.14
C LEU A 225 -10.20 -8.88 7.02
N SER A 226 -11.08 -9.00 6.03
CA SER A 226 -10.85 -9.87 4.87
C SER A 226 -9.64 -9.41 4.05
N ILE A 227 -9.53 -8.09 3.81
CA ILE A 227 -8.37 -7.48 3.16
C ILE A 227 -7.12 -7.82 3.97
N TYR A 228 -7.12 -7.56 5.28
CA TYR A 228 -5.97 -7.86 6.14
C TYR A 228 -5.58 -9.35 6.06
N VAL A 229 -6.52 -10.27 6.27
CA VAL A 229 -6.26 -11.71 6.30
C VAL A 229 -5.71 -12.20 4.96
N ILE A 230 -6.29 -11.77 3.83
CA ILE A 230 -5.83 -12.18 2.50
C ILE A 230 -4.42 -11.67 2.24
N TRP A 231 -4.19 -10.37 2.43
CA TRP A 231 -2.92 -9.73 2.11
C TRP A 231 -1.79 -10.16 3.05
N GLU A 232 -2.06 -10.27 4.35
CA GLU A 232 -1.07 -10.73 5.33
C GLU A 232 -0.74 -12.21 5.12
N SER A 233 -1.71 -13.05 4.76
CA SER A 233 -1.44 -14.45 4.39
C SER A 233 -0.54 -14.55 3.15
N LEU A 234 -0.85 -13.79 2.09
CA LEU A 234 -0.02 -13.73 0.89
C LEU A 234 1.38 -13.21 1.21
N GLN A 235 1.48 -12.18 2.05
CA GLN A 235 2.75 -11.61 2.49
C GLN A 235 3.58 -12.67 3.23
N LEU A 236 3.03 -13.35 4.24
CA LEU A 236 3.78 -14.37 4.99
C LEU A 236 4.24 -15.55 4.12
N LEU A 237 3.53 -15.87 3.04
CA LEU A 237 3.87 -16.95 2.11
C LEU A 237 4.87 -16.53 1.02
N LEU A 238 4.75 -15.31 0.50
CA LEU A 238 5.44 -14.88 -0.73
C LEU A 238 6.54 -13.84 -0.50
N ARG A 239 6.59 -13.21 0.68
CA ARG A 239 7.51 -12.11 1.00
C ARG A 239 8.96 -12.59 1.11
N TYR A 240 9.89 -11.76 0.64
CA TYR A 240 11.32 -11.95 0.92
C TYR A 240 11.63 -11.69 2.40
N LYS A 241 12.55 -12.46 3.00
CA LYS A 241 12.85 -12.36 4.44
C LYS A 241 13.30 -10.97 4.90
N THR A 242 13.81 -10.15 3.99
CA THR A 242 14.31 -8.79 4.22
C THR A 242 13.24 -7.71 4.03
N SER A 243 12.06 -8.06 3.52
CA SER A 243 10.99 -7.10 3.27
C SER A 243 10.24 -6.75 4.56
N PRO A 244 9.84 -5.48 4.75
CA PRO A 244 9.03 -5.10 5.89
C PRO A 244 7.63 -5.74 5.87
N PRO A 245 6.93 -5.71 7.02
CA PRO A 245 5.50 -5.99 7.09
C PRO A 245 4.68 -5.09 6.16
N LEU A 246 3.59 -5.64 5.62
CA LEU A 246 2.65 -4.86 4.81
C LEU A 246 1.72 -4.03 5.69
N PHE A 247 1.33 -4.61 6.82
CA PHE A 247 0.57 -3.97 7.88
C PHE A 247 1.44 -3.76 9.13
N GLY A 248 1.22 -2.64 9.80
CA GLY A 248 1.73 -2.41 11.15
C GLY A 248 0.73 -2.87 12.21
N PRO A 249 1.03 -2.66 13.51
CA PRO A 249 0.11 -2.94 14.59
C PRO A 249 -1.11 -2.01 14.53
N LEU A 250 -2.20 -2.45 13.88
CA LEU A 250 -3.39 -1.65 13.54
C LEU A 250 -3.93 -0.85 14.74
N TYR A 251 -4.05 -1.49 15.90
CA TYR A 251 -4.60 -0.91 17.13
C TYR A 251 -3.75 0.23 17.73
N THR A 252 -2.56 0.49 17.18
CA THR A 252 -1.68 1.58 17.63
C THR A 252 -1.83 2.86 16.80
N ALA A 253 -2.65 2.84 15.75
CA ALA A 253 -2.97 4.03 14.98
C ALA A 253 -3.56 5.12 15.91
N SER A 254 -2.89 6.28 15.93
CA SER A 254 -3.21 7.40 16.82
C SER A 254 -3.76 8.64 16.08
N SER A 255 -3.92 8.50 14.77
CA SER A 255 -4.34 9.53 13.82
C SER A 255 -4.66 8.90 12.46
N LEU A 256 -5.41 9.62 11.61
CA LEU A 256 -5.65 9.25 10.21
C LEU A 256 -4.33 9.11 9.44
N ALA A 257 -3.40 10.05 9.67
CA ALA A 257 -2.08 10.00 9.06
C ALA A 257 -1.35 8.69 9.41
N SER A 258 -1.22 8.37 10.70
CA SER A 258 -0.57 7.12 11.14
C SER A 258 -1.31 5.87 10.64
N PHE A 259 -2.64 5.91 10.57
CA PHE A 259 -3.44 4.80 10.08
C PHE A 259 -3.02 4.44 8.65
N TRP A 260 -3.04 5.42 7.74
CA TRP A 260 -2.75 5.21 6.31
C TRP A 260 -1.26 5.11 5.96
N SER A 261 -0.36 5.72 6.74
CA SER A 261 1.08 5.72 6.39
C SER A 261 1.91 4.68 7.12
N GLU A 262 1.46 4.20 8.29
CA GLU A 262 2.27 3.34 9.16
C GLU A 262 1.63 1.97 9.41
N THR A 263 0.30 1.92 9.55
CA THR A 263 -0.36 0.68 9.98
C THR A 263 -1.14 -0.05 8.88
N TRP A 264 -1.76 0.68 7.96
CA TRP A 264 -2.66 0.10 6.97
C TRP A 264 -1.99 -0.03 5.59
N HIS A 265 -1.90 -1.26 5.10
CA HIS A 265 -1.69 -1.64 3.70
C HIS A 265 -0.69 -0.75 2.91
N THR A 266 0.58 -0.78 3.33
CA THR A 266 1.63 0.11 2.81
C THR A 266 2.22 -0.29 1.44
N ALA A 267 1.63 -1.27 0.73
CA ALA A 267 2.11 -1.80 -0.55
C ALA A 267 2.27 -0.74 -1.64
N PHE A 268 1.44 0.31 -1.62
CA PHE A 268 1.39 1.33 -2.67
C PHE A 268 1.93 2.69 -2.22
N ALA A 269 2.62 2.75 -1.07
CA ALA A 269 3.20 4.00 -0.55
C ALA A 269 4.21 4.60 -1.54
N SER A 270 5.06 3.75 -2.12
CA SER A 270 6.10 4.12 -3.08
C SER A 270 5.52 4.81 -4.34
N PRO A 271 4.59 4.19 -5.09
CA PRO A 271 3.93 4.85 -6.23
C PRO A 271 3.13 6.11 -5.85
N CYS A 272 2.41 6.11 -4.73
CA CYS A 272 1.70 7.31 -4.26
C CYS A 272 2.67 8.48 -4.06
N ARG A 273 3.85 8.20 -3.50
CA ARG A 273 4.87 9.22 -3.27
C ARG A 273 5.42 9.77 -4.56
N SER A 274 5.86 8.90 -5.48
CA SER A 274 6.57 9.31 -6.69
C SER A 274 5.66 9.89 -7.78
N LEU A 275 4.42 9.41 -7.88
CA LEU A 275 3.49 9.77 -8.94
C LEU A 275 2.57 10.94 -8.56
N ALA A 276 2.23 11.08 -7.28
CA ALA A 276 1.30 12.11 -6.81
C ALA A 276 1.96 13.09 -5.84
N TYR A 277 2.40 12.63 -4.67
CA TYR A 277 2.82 13.51 -3.58
C TYR A 277 4.04 14.38 -3.92
N ASP A 278 5.17 13.76 -4.27
CA ASP A 278 6.45 14.45 -4.49
C ASP A 278 6.38 15.43 -5.68
N PRO A 279 5.79 15.07 -6.85
CA PRO A 279 5.62 16.02 -7.94
C PRO A 279 4.85 17.26 -7.52
N LEU A 280 3.73 17.12 -6.82
CA LEU A 280 2.90 18.26 -6.42
C LEU A 280 3.58 19.10 -5.33
N ARG A 281 4.17 18.46 -4.33
CA ARG A 281 4.89 19.15 -3.25
C ARG A 281 6.05 19.98 -3.76
N ARG A 282 6.79 19.51 -4.78
CA ARG A 282 7.98 20.21 -5.30
C ARG A 282 7.64 21.24 -6.38
N HIS A 283 6.77 20.89 -7.32
CA HIS A 283 6.51 21.77 -8.48
C HIS A 283 5.54 22.90 -8.17
N LEU A 284 4.58 22.72 -7.26
CA LEU A 284 3.63 23.80 -6.94
C LEU A 284 4.33 25.02 -6.32
N PRO A 285 5.22 24.89 -5.31
CA PRO A 285 5.97 26.04 -4.81
C PRO A 285 6.94 26.60 -5.85
N ALA A 286 7.71 25.73 -6.52
CA ALA A 286 8.76 26.15 -7.43
C ALA A 286 8.25 26.87 -8.69
N LYS A 287 7.09 26.45 -9.23
CA LYS A 287 6.54 26.98 -10.48
C LYS A 287 5.46 28.05 -10.28
N TYR A 288 4.70 27.96 -9.19
CA TYR A 288 3.51 28.79 -8.98
C TYR A 288 3.52 29.57 -7.65
N GLY A 289 4.60 29.49 -6.86
CA GLY A 289 4.71 30.22 -5.59
C GLY A 289 3.73 29.76 -4.50
N VAL A 290 3.15 28.57 -4.66
CA VAL A 290 2.21 28.00 -3.68
C VAL A 290 2.93 27.73 -2.34
N PRO A 291 2.36 28.11 -1.18
CA PRO A 291 2.96 27.81 0.11
C PRO A 291 3.22 26.31 0.32
N GLU A 292 4.38 25.95 0.89
CA GLU A 292 4.80 24.54 1.00
C GLU A 292 3.81 23.68 1.80
N SER A 293 3.18 24.25 2.84
CA SER A 293 2.14 23.58 3.63
C SER A 293 0.91 23.22 2.79
N PHE A 294 0.49 24.13 1.90
CA PHE A 294 -0.62 23.91 0.99
C PHE A 294 -0.26 22.88 -0.09
N ALA A 295 0.94 22.97 -0.66
CA ALA A 295 1.44 21.99 -1.63
C ALA A 295 1.55 20.57 -1.04
N LYS A 296 1.97 20.44 0.24
CA LYS A 296 1.96 19.18 0.99
C LYS A 296 0.54 18.62 1.12
N GLY A 297 -0.43 19.47 1.48
CA GLY A 297 -1.84 19.07 1.58
C GLY A 297 -2.41 18.58 0.24
N ILE A 298 -2.17 19.32 -0.85
CA ILE A 298 -2.55 18.89 -2.21
C ILE A 298 -1.92 17.54 -2.56
N GLY A 299 -0.62 17.36 -2.26
CA GLY A 299 0.06 16.10 -2.51
C GLY A 299 -0.56 14.90 -1.77
N ILE A 300 -1.03 15.09 -0.53
CA ILE A 300 -1.74 14.06 0.24
C ILE A 300 -3.05 13.72 -0.46
N ILE A 301 -3.90 14.73 -0.72
CA ILE A 301 -5.21 14.54 -1.36
C ILE A 301 -5.06 13.84 -2.72
N ALA A 302 -4.06 14.23 -3.52
CA ALA A 302 -3.78 13.61 -4.81
C ALA A 302 -3.32 12.14 -4.68
N SER A 303 -2.54 11.80 -3.64
CA SER A 303 -2.13 10.42 -3.38
C SER A 303 -3.31 9.52 -3.05
N PHE A 304 -4.21 10.01 -2.19
CA PHE A 304 -5.45 9.31 -1.90
C PHE A 304 -6.36 9.21 -3.13
N SER A 305 -6.47 10.28 -3.92
CA SER A 305 -7.25 10.28 -5.16
C SER A 305 -6.72 9.24 -6.17
N LEU A 306 -5.40 9.12 -6.31
CA LEU A 306 -4.77 8.09 -7.12
C LEU A 306 -5.15 6.68 -6.63
N MET A 307 -5.17 6.45 -5.32
CA MET A 307 -5.61 5.17 -4.75
C MET A 307 -7.10 4.91 -4.97
N GLY A 308 -7.96 5.93 -4.88
CA GLY A 308 -9.37 5.83 -5.20
C GLY A 308 -9.61 5.41 -6.65
N LEU A 309 -8.89 6.04 -7.59
CA LEU A 309 -8.96 5.68 -9.02
C LEU A 309 -8.43 4.28 -9.29
N PHE A 310 -7.34 3.87 -8.62
CA PHE A 310 -6.79 2.53 -8.73
C PHE A 310 -7.79 1.45 -8.29
N HIS A 311 -8.47 1.65 -7.15
CA HIS A 311 -9.48 0.72 -6.67
C HIS A 311 -10.71 0.73 -7.57
N ALA A 312 -11.17 1.91 -8.01
CA ALA A 312 -12.28 2.05 -8.96
C ALA A 312 -12.02 1.29 -10.26
N TYR A 313 -10.84 1.45 -10.86
CA TYR A 313 -10.46 0.74 -12.07
C TYR A 313 -10.47 -0.78 -11.89
N SER A 314 -9.90 -1.25 -10.78
CA SER A 314 -9.76 -2.68 -10.50
C SER A 314 -11.09 -3.35 -10.18
N LEU A 315 -12.00 -2.64 -9.49
CA LEU A 315 -13.27 -3.16 -9.01
C LEU A 315 -14.46 -2.86 -9.94
N ALA A 316 -14.27 -2.06 -10.99
CA ALA A 316 -15.30 -1.74 -11.99
C ALA A 316 -16.06 -2.97 -12.54
N PRO A 317 -15.44 -4.15 -12.74
CA PRO A 317 -16.17 -5.33 -13.23
C PRO A 317 -17.14 -5.94 -12.21
N VAL A 318 -16.95 -5.70 -10.92
CA VAL A 318 -17.65 -6.40 -9.83
C VAL A 318 -18.53 -5.47 -8.98
N LEU A 319 -18.48 -4.16 -9.21
CA LEU A 319 -19.25 -3.18 -8.45
C LEU A 319 -20.15 -2.33 -9.37
N PRO A 320 -21.35 -1.95 -8.89
CA PRO A 320 -22.16 -0.96 -9.56
C PRO A 320 -21.51 0.43 -9.51
N LEU A 321 -21.96 1.34 -10.38
CA LEU A 321 -21.43 2.71 -10.46
C LEU A 321 -21.50 3.46 -9.11
N ASP A 322 -22.58 3.32 -8.34
CA ASP A 322 -22.70 3.93 -7.01
C ASP A 322 -21.58 3.45 -6.08
N GLY A 323 -21.32 2.14 -6.04
CA GLY A 323 -20.24 1.55 -5.26
C GLY A 323 -18.86 2.06 -5.69
N ILE A 324 -18.62 2.21 -7.00
CA ILE A 324 -17.39 2.77 -7.54
C ILE A 324 -17.19 4.23 -7.11
N LEU A 325 -18.25 5.06 -7.22
CA LEU A 325 -18.19 6.46 -6.81
C LEU A 325 -17.96 6.60 -5.30
N ARG A 326 -18.57 5.74 -4.49
CA ARG A 326 -18.34 5.70 -3.04
C ARG A 326 -16.91 5.28 -2.70
N ILE A 327 -16.29 4.36 -3.43
CA ILE A 327 -14.88 4.00 -3.22
C ILE A 327 -13.96 5.20 -3.55
N ILE A 328 -14.22 5.91 -4.65
CA ILE A 328 -13.45 7.12 -4.97
C ILE A 328 -13.61 8.15 -3.84
N ALA A 329 -14.85 8.37 -3.38
CA ALA A 329 -15.15 9.27 -2.28
C ALA A 329 -14.51 8.82 -0.97
N PHE A 330 -14.49 7.53 -0.65
CA PHE A 330 -13.85 6.96 0.54
C PHE A 330 -12.39 7.39 0.65
N PHE A 331 -11.61 7.20 -0.42
CA PHE A 331 -10.20 7.61 -0.43
C PHE A 331 -10.07 9.13 -0.39
N LEU A 332 -10.86 9.87 -1.18
CA LEU A 332 -10.81 11.33 -1.21
C LEU A 332 -11.11 11.95 0.17
N LEU A 333 -12.16 11.48 0.85
CA LEU A 333 -12.54 11.91 2.20
C LEU A 333 -11.43 11.61 3.21
N ASN A 334 -10.76 10.46 3.09
CA ASN A 334 -9.60 10.13 3.93
C ASN A 334 -8.39 11.04 3.69
N GLY A 335 -8.14 11.42 2.43
CA GLY A 335 -7.11 12.41 2.10
C GLY A 335 -7.42 13.79 2.69
N ILE A 336 -8.67 14.26 2.54
CA ILE A 336 -9.13 15.53 3.11
C ILE A 336 -9.07 15.48 4.64
N GLY A 337 -9.59 14.41 5.26
CA GLY A 337 -9.58 14.18 6.70
C GLY A 337 -8.16 14.22 7.26
N THR A 338 -7.20 13.57 6.61
CA THR A 338 -5.78 13.58 7.00
C THR A 338 -5.19 14.99 6.98
N VAL A 339 -5.52 15.80 5.97
CA VAL A 339 -5.04 17.19 5.87
C VAL A 339 -5.67 18.07 6.95
N ILE A 340 -6.99 17.97 7.16
CA ILE A 340 -7.71 18.72 8.20
C ILE A 340 -7.19 18.36 9.59
N GLU A 341 -7.05 17.07 9.88
CA GLU A 341 -6.54 16.58 11.15
C GLU A 341 -5.13 17.11 11.43
N THR A 342 -4.26 17.11 10.41
CA THR A 342 -2.91 17.68 10.50
C THR A 342 -2.95 19.20 10.72
N ALA A 343 -3.90 19.92 10.11
CA ALA A 343 -4.03 21.37 10.27
C ALA A 343 -4.51 21.76 11.69
N ILE A 344 -5.40 20.98 12.29
CA ILE A 344 -5.97 21.28 13.61
C ILE A 344 -5.05 20.81 14.75
N TRP A 345 -4.57 19.57 14.70
CA TRP A 345 -3.79 18.97 15.80
C TRP A 345 -2.29 18.98 15.59
N GLY A 346 -1.81 19.30 14.39
CA GLY A 346 -0.40 19.18 14.03
C GLY A 346 0.13 17.75 14.21
N ARG A 347 1.40 17.65 14.60
CA ARG A 347 2.10 16.37 14.84
C ARG A 347 1.95 15.84 16.27
N ASN A 348 1.19 16.52 17.12
CA ASN A 348 1.06 16.13 18.52
C ASN A 348 0.21 14.86 18.64
N SER A 349 0.64 13.94 19.50
CA SER A 349 -0.15 12.76 19.86
C SER A 349 -1.18 13.15 20.91
N HIS A 350 -2.45 12.86 20.65
CA HIS A 350 -3.54 13.15 21.56
C HIS A 350 -4.56 12.00 21.49
N TRP A 351 -5.01 11.49 22.64
CA TRP A 351 -5.95 10.36 22.69
C TRP A 351 -7.29 10.70 22.01
N GLY A 352 -7.75 11.95 22.10
CA GLY A 352 -8.95 12.42 21.42
C GLY A 352 -8.80 12.49 19.90
N LYS A 353 -7.59 12.77 19.40
CA LYS A 353 -7.27 12.72 17.97
C LYS A 353 -7.39 11.28 17.45
N ALA A 354 -6.82 10.33 18.20
CA ALA A 354 -6.94 8.91 17.90
C ALA A 354 -8.40 8.44 17.87
N LEU A 355 -9.18 8.80 18.88
CA LEU A 355 -10.60 8.43 18.95
C LEU A 355 -11.39 8.99 17.75
N LEU A 356 -11.19 10.26 17.40
CA LEU A 356 -11.83 10.88 16.24
C LEU A 356 -11.41 10.23 14.92
N ALA A 357 -10.14 9.86 14.76
CA ALA A 357 -9.67 9.14 13.59
C ALA A 357 -10.36 7.79 13.43
N TRP A 358 -10.46 6.99 14.50
CA TRP A 358 -11.15 5.70 14.47
C TRP A 358 -12.66 5.85 14.18
N ILE A 359 -13.32 6.82 14.80
CA ILE A 359 -14.74 7.11 14.52
C ILE A 359 -14.91 7.50 13.05
N PHE A 360 -14.06 8.39 12.54
CA PHE A 360 -14.09 8.84 11.15
C PHE A 360 -13.93 7.66 10.17
N GLU A 361 -12.89 6.84 10.34
CA GLU A 361 -12.65 5.69 9.47
C GLU A 361 -13.82 4.71 9.47
N ILE A 362 -14.34 4.36 10.65
CA ILE A 362 -15.45 3.43 10.77
C ILE A 362 -16.72 3.99 10.12
N LEU A 363 -17.02 5.28 10.32
CA LEU A 363 -18.19 5.91 9.70
C LEU A 363 -18.08 5.96 8.18
N VAL A 364 -16.93 6.41 7.65
CA VAL A 364 -16.70 6.54 6.21
C VAL A 364 -16.65 5.17 5.54
N ALA A 365 -16.04 4.16 6.18
CA ALA A 365 -16.05 2.78 5.70
C ALA A 365 -17.48 2.19 5.71
N SER A 366 -18.24 2.39 6.78
CA SER A 366 -19.64 1.91 6.89
C SER A 366 -20.51 2.49 5.77
N TRP A 367 -20.43 3.81 5.57
CA TRP A 367 -21.15 4.50 4.50
C TRP A 367 -20.75 4.02 3.10
N THR A 368 -19.46 3.71 2.91
CA THR A 368 -18.97 3.20 1.62
C THR A 368 -19.57 1.83 1.32
N VAL A 369 -19.52 0.92 2.29
CA VAL A 369 -19.96 -0.48 2.16
C VAL A 369 -21.47 -0.60 1.95
N GLU A 370 -22.25 0.29 2.57
CA GLU A 370 -23.70 0.36 2.35
C GLU A 370 -24.08 0.46 0.86
N GLY A 371 -23.28 1.16 0.04
CA GLY A 371 -23.53 1.29 -1.40
C GLY A 371 -22.87 0.22 -2.29
N LEU A 372 -22.09 -0.70 -1.72
CA LEU A 372 -21.41 -1.73 -2.52
C LEU A 372 -22.34 -2.89 -2.93
N SER A 373 -23.54 -2.98 -2.36
CA SER A 373 -24.52 -4.05 -2.63
C SER A 373 -23.92 -5.47 -2.51
N LEU A 374 -22.97 -5.66 -1.58
CA LEU A 374 -22.27 -6.92 -1.41
C LEU A 374 -23.16 -7.97 -0.70
N PRO A 375 -22.90 -9.28 -0.95
CA PRO A 375 -23.53 -10.34 -0.17
C PRO A 375 -23.27 -10.14 1.33
N LYS A 376 -24.32 -10.27 2.14
CA LYS A 376 -24.26 -10.07 3.58
C LYS A 376 -23.67 -11.31 4.26
N GLY A 377 -22.34 -11.37 4.34
CA GLY A 377 -21.59 -12.48 4.92
C GLY A 377 -21.36 -13.66 3.97
N LEU A 378 -20.41 -14.53 4.33
CA LEU A 378 -19.92 -15.60 3.45
C LEU A 378 -20.98 -16.65 3.12
N GLN A 379 -21.93 -16.88 4.04
CA GLN A 379 -22.99 -17.87 3.87
C GLN A 379 -24.01 -17.48 2.78
N ASN A 380 -24.11 -16.18 2.47
CA ASN A 380 -25.06 -15.65 1.49
C ASN A 380 -24.44 -15.45 0.10
N VAL A 381 -23.21 -15.91 -0.11
CA VAL A 381 -22.57 -15.89 -1.43
C VAL A 381 -23.16 -17.01 -2.28
N SER A 382 -23.90 -16.63 -3.32
CA SER A 382 -24.34 -17.59 -4.34
C SER A 382 -23.18 -17.93 -5.26
N TRP A 383 -22.88 -19.22 -5.42
CA TRP A 383 -21.85 -19.67 -6.36
C TRP A 383 -22.17 -19.22 -7.79
N ASP A 384 -23.45 -19.22 -8.18
CA ASP A 384 -23.89 -18.83 -9.52
C ASP A 384 -23.70 -17.33 -9.83
N SER A 385 -23.51 -16.49 -8.79
CA SER A 385 -23.30 -15.05 -8.98
C SER A 385 -21.83 -14.64 -9.04
N ILE A 386 -20.86 -15.51 -8.73
CA ILE A 386 -19.43 -15.15 -8.63
C ILE A 386 -18.87 -14.63 -9.96
N CYS A 387 -19.28 -15.20 -11.10
CA CYS A 387 -18.83 -14.69 -12.41
C CYS A 387 -19.73 -13.56 -12.94
N ASN A 388 -20.90 -13.32 -12.34
CA ASN A 388 -21.89 -12.33 -12.76
C ASN A 388 -22.14 -11.23 -11.70
N VAL A 389 -21.14 -10.93 -10.87
CA VAL A 389 -21.28 -9.90 -9.82
C VAL A 389 -21.44 -8.52 -10.48
N GLY A 390 -22.39 -7.73 -9.99
CA GLY A 390 -22.65 -6.38 -10.52
C GLY A 390 -23.66 -6.31 -11.66
N GLY A 391 -24.26 -7.42 -12.09
CA GLY A 391 -25.42 -7.43 -13.00
C GLY A 391 -25.15 -6.92 -14.42
N VAL A 392 -23.90 -6.64 -14.77
CA VAL A 392 -23.51 -6.25 -16.13
C VAL A 392 -23.49 -7.50 -17.00
N LYS A 393 -24.66 -7.93 -17.48
CA LYS A 393 -24.75 -8.85 -18.61
C LYS A 393 -24.16 -8.12 -19.82
N ARG A 394 -22.94 -8.46 -20.21
CA ARG A 394 -22.39 -8.03 -21.50
C ARG A 394 -22.90 -9.01 -22.54
N GLY A 395 -23.77 -8.50 -23.40
CA GLY A 395 -24.33 -9.25 -24.53
C GLY A 395 -23.33 -9.51 -25.63
#